data_AF-A0A6G8NH86-F1
#
_entry.id   AF-A0A6G8NH86-F1
#
_cell.length_a   1.000
_cell.length_b   1.000
_cell.length_c   1.000
_cell.angle_alpha   90.00
_cell.angle_beta   90.00
_cell.angle_gamma   90.00
#
_symmetry.space_group_name_H-M   'P 1'
#
loop_
_entity.id
_entity.type
_entity.pdbx_description
1 polymer ?
#
loop_
_entity_poly.entity_id
_entity_poly.type
_entity_poly.pdbx_seq_one_letter_code
_entity_poly.pdbx_strand_id
1 'polypeptide(L)'
;MTHGHTRVPPKGACIYCGKTGCKLTDEHILPYFIGGQHVIDEASCDRCARITSKFELDVGRDLWGDARVSFGAPSRRKNKRPKYFSHPNKFAPHYPIKVPFSDYPAAMIFYKMQPAGILVGLPSSVNQAGRWELISIADKAKLNQFKLEYGVDPIARFKHVPDSFARLLIKIAYGQVLCSLDPADFNAICLPYILEEGRNYSYIVGGRWDLPPPLSRELVIRSIQIA
;
A
#
# COMPACT_ATOMS: atom_id res chain seq x y z
N MET A 1 -20.25 0.14 14.70
CA MET A 1 -20.87 -0.84 13.80
C MET A 1 -19.83 -1.24 12.76
N THR A 2 -19.30 -2.46 12.83
CA THR A 2 -18.41 -2.98 11.78
C THR A 2 -19.29 -3.64 10.73
N HIS A 3 -19.70 -2.86 9.72
CA HIS A 3 -20.25 -3.48 8.51
C HIS A 3 -19.16 -4.38 7.93
N GLY A 4 -19.53 -5.62 7.57
CA GLY A 4 -18.59 -6.56 6.97
C GLY A 4 -18.00 -6.05 5.66
N HIS A 5 -17.11 -6.83 5.06
CA HIS A 5 -16.56 -6.50 3.75
C HIS A 5 -17.65 -6.19 2.73
N THR A 6 -17.45 -5.13 1.94
CA THR A 6 -18.30 -4.84 0.78
C THR A 6 -17.90 -5.80 -0.33
N ARG A 7 -18.83 -6.66 -0.72
CA ARG A 7 -18.60 -7.73 -1.69
C ARG A 7 -18.98 -7.26 -3.09
N VAL A 8 -18.04 -7.37 -4.03
CA VAL A 8 -18.25 -7.13 -5.46
C VAL A 8 -18.47 -8.49 -6.12
N PRO A 9 -19.51 -8.66 -6.96
CA PRO A 9 -19.82 -9.94 -7.57
C PRO A 9 -18.66 -10.55 -8.38
N PRO A 10 -18.62 -11.89 -8.51
CA PRO A 10 -17.67 -12.58 -9.36
C PRO A 10 -17.69 -12.11 -10.80
N LYS A 11 -16.52 -12.13 -11.44
CA LYS A 11 -16.35 -11.76 -12.86
C LYS A 11 -16.33 -12.97 -13.81
N GLY A 12 -16.55 -14.18 -13.29
CA GLY A 12 -16.62 -15.43 -14.07
C GLY A 12 -15.28 -15.95 -14.63
N ALA A 13 -14.18 -15.22 -14.42
CA ALA A 13 -12.84 -15.59 -14.82
C ALA A 13 -11.82 -14.93 -13.88
N CYS A 14 -10.56 -15.38 -13.93
CA CYS A 14 -9.48 -14.66 -13.26
C CYS A 14 -9.36 -13.23 -13.82
N ILE A 15 -9.57 -12.22 -12.98
CA ILE A 15 -9.53 -10.80 -13.37
C ILE A 15 -8.17 -10.35 -13.92
N TYR A 16 -7.11 -11.11 -13.67
CA TYR A 16 -5.77 -10.76 -14.11
C TYR A 16 -5.35 -11.44 -15.41
N CYS A 17 -5.64 -12.73 -15.59
CA CYS A 17 -5.18 -13.50 -16.74
C CYS A 17 -6.30 -14.08 -17.62
N GLY A 18 -7.57 -13.83 -17.29
CA GLY A 18 -8.74 -14.30 -18.04
C GLY A 18 -9.01 -15.80 -17.95
N LYS A 19 -8.22 -16.57 -17.18
CA LYS A 19 -8.41 -18.03 -17.08
C LYS A 19 -9.76 -18.38 -16.45
N THR A 20 -10.51 -19.26 -17.12
CA THR A 20 -11.78 -19.85 -16.67
C THR A 20 -11.58 -21.32 -16.25
N GLY A 21 -12.61 -21.93 -15.66
CA GLY A 21 -12.63 -23.36 -15.33
C GLY A 21 -11.57 -23.79 -14.30
N CYS A 22 -11.11 -22.86 -13.46
CA CYS A 22 -10.14 -23.13 -12.40
C CYS A 22 -10.66 -22.59 -11.07
N LYS A 23 -10.07 -23.05 -9.96
CA LYS A 23 -10.39 -22.50 -8.64
C LYS A 23 -9.98 -21.03 -8.60
N LEU A 24 -10.94 -20.19 -8.23
CA LEU A 24 -10.74 -18.76 -8.02
C LEU A 24 -10.79 -18.44 -6.52
N THR A 25 -10.06 -17.40 -6.12
CA THR A 25 -9.98 -16.88 -4.76
C THR A 25 -10.47 -15.44 -4.71
N ASP A 26 -10.97 -15.03 -3.56
CA ASP A 26 -11.36 -13.65 -3.29
C ASP A 26 -10.16 -12.69 -3.41
N GLU A 27 -10.38 -11.53 -4.02
CA GLU A 27 -9.37 -10.49 -4.18
C GLU A 27 -9.80 -9.23 -3.43
N HIS A 28 -9.03 -8.80 -2.44
CA HIS A 28 -9.25 -7.48 -1.85
C HIS A 28 -8.84 -6.42 -2.87
N ILE A 29 -9.60 -5.33 -3.07
CA ILE A 29 -9.15 -4.25 -3.97
C ILE A 29 -8.05 -3.44 -3.29
N LEU A 30 -8.42 -2.78 -2.19
CA LEU A 30 -7.46 -2.23 -1.24
C LEU A 30 -6.99 -3.35 -0.32
N PRO A 31 -5.68 -3.59 -0.14
CA PRO A 31 -5.20 -4.67 0.72
C PRO A 31 -5.77 -4.60 2.13
N TYR A 32 -6.10 -5.77 2.69
CA TYR A 32 -6.59 -5.90 4.06
C TYR A 32 -5.67 -5.22 5.08
N PHE A 33 -4.35 -5.27 4.84
CA PHE A 33 -3.35 -4.79 5.79
C PHE A 33 -3.33 -3.28 6.01
N ILE A 34 -3.98 -2.51 5.13
CA ILE A 34 -4.24 -1.06 5.28
C ILE A 34 -5.74 -0.76 5.52
N GLY A 35 -6.56 -1.76 5.86
CA GLY A 35 -7.97 -1.54 6.18
C GLY A 35 -8.94 -1.68 5.02
N GLY A 36 -8.50 -2.20 3.87
CA GLY A 36 -9.40 -2.40 2.73
C GLY A 36 -10.61 -3.27 3.05
N GLN A 37 -11.79 -2.79 2.64
CA GLN A 37 -13.08 -3.43 2.89
C GLN A 37 -13.72 -4.02 1.63
N HIS A 38 -13.36 -3.54 0.44
CA HIS A 38 -13.90 -4.04 -0.82
C HIS A 38 -13.18 -5.31 -1.26
N VAL A 39 -13.97 -6.35 -1.55
CA VAL A 39 -13.48 -7.66 -1.98
C VAL A 39 -14.28 -8.11 -3.19
N ILE A 40 -13.59 -8.48 -4.27
CA ILE A 40 -14.19 -9.13 -5.43
C ILE A 40 -14.17 -10.63 -5.17
N ASP A 41 -15.34 -11.26 -5.18
CA ASP A 41 -15.49 -12.68 -4.92
C ASP A 41 -15.02 -13.50 -6.14
N GLU A 42 -14.40 -14.66 -5.89
CA GLU A 42 -13.95 -15.57 -6.96
C GLU A 42 -13.19 -14.87 -8.09
N ALA A 43 -12.25 -14.01 -7.74
CA ALA A 43 -11.67 -13.04 -8.66
C ALA A 43 -10.32 -13.46 -9.25
N SER A 44 -9.46 -14.14 -8.49
CA SER A 44 -8.08 -14.45 -8.93
C SER A 44 -7.79 -15.94 -8.89
N CYS A 45 -7.13 -16.48 -9.92
CA CYS A 45 -6.65 -17.86 -9.88
C CYS A 45 -5.44 -17.99 -8.94
N ASP A 46 -5.15 -19.21 -8.47
CA ASP A 46 -4.06 -19.46 -7.52
C ASP A 46 -2.69 -18.89 -7.96
N ARG A 47 -2.38 -18.91 -9.27
CA ARG A 47 -1.13 -18.32 -9.79
C ARG A 47 -1.11 -16.81 -9.57
N CYS A 48 -2.16 -16.11 -9.99
CA CYS A 48 -2.22 -14.65 -9.89
C CYS A 48 -2.33 -14.21 -8.43
N ALA A 49 -3.09 -14.94 -7.60
CA ALA A 49 -3.18 -14.67 -6.16
C ALA A 49 -1.82 -14.78 -5.46
N ARG A 50 -0.96 -15.73 -5.85
CA ARG A 50 0.42 -15.82 -5.34
C ARG A 50 1.29 -14.63 -5.76
N ILE A 51 1.16 -14.21 -7.02
CA ILE A 51 1.88 -13.04 -7.55
C ILE A 51 1.47 -11.79 -6.77
N THR A 52 0.17 -11.55 -6.60
CA THR A 52 -0.33 -10.36 -5.88
C THR A 52 0.04 -10.38 -4.40
N SER A 53 -0.15 -11.53 -3.75
CA SER A 53 0.24 -11.72 -2.35
C SER A 53 1.72 -11.42 -2.09
N LYS A 54 2.61 -11.72 -3.05
CA LYS A 54 4.05 -11.50 -2.89
C LYS A 54 4.37 -10.00 -2.76
N PHE A 55 3.98 -9.17 -3.72
CA PHE A 55 4.30 -7.75 -3.66
C PHE A 55 3.53 -7.02 -2.56
N GLU A 56 2.32 -7.48 -2.23
CA GLU A 56 1.58 -6.98 -1.06
C GLU A 56 2.32 -7.24 0.25
N LEU A 57 2.94 -8.42 0.38
CA LEU A 57 3.77 -8.75 1.53
C LEU A 57 5.03 -7.91 1.58
N ASP A 58 5.72 -7.67 0.45
CA ASP A 58 6.90 -6.80 0.41
C ASP A 58 6.56 -5.40 0.96
N VAL A 59 5.46 -4.79 0.51
CA VAL A 59 5.03 -3.47 1.00
C VAL A 59 4.58 -3.56 2.46
N GLY A 60 3.68 -4.49 2.77
CA GLY A 60 3.05 -4.59 4.08
C GLY A 60 4.00 -5.02 5.18
N ARG A 61 5.02 -5.83 4.89
CA ARG A 61 5.99 -6.34 5.87
C ARG A 61 7.27 -5.54 5.86
N ASP A 62 7.84 -5.28 4.68
CA ASP A 62 9.21 -4.76 4.59
C ASP A 62 9.23 -3.23 4.52
N LEU A 63 8.25 -2.59 3.86
CA LEU A 63 8.15 -1.12 3.81
C LEU A 63 7.40 -0.53 5.01
N TRP A 64 6.26 -1.13 5.37
CA TRP A 64 5.34 -0.58 6.38
C TRP A 64 5.19 -1.44 7.63
N GLY A 65 6.00 -2.49 7.82
CA GLY A 65 5.83 -3.45 8.92
C GLY A 65 5.75 -2.78 10.29
N ASP A 66 6.74 -1.96 10.62
CA ASP A 66 6.83 -1.23 11.88
C ASP A 66 5.66 -0.26 12.09
N ALA A 67 5.33 0.53 11.06
CA ALA A 67 4.20 1.47 11.09
C ALA A 67 2.88 0.74 11.34
N ARG A 68 2.65 -0.38 10.66
CA ARG A 68 1.43 -1.19 10.83
C ARG A 68 1.29 -1.76 12.23
N VAL A 69 2.38 -2.12 12.89
CA VAL A 69 2.33 -2.60 14.27
C VAL A 69 2.08 -1.43 15.22
N SER A 70 2.81 -0.32 15.07
CA SER A 70 2.70 0.87 15.92
C SER A 70 1.30 1.50 15.90
N PHE A 71 0.68 1.60 14.73
CA PHE A 71 -0.67 2.17 14.57
C PHE A 71 -1.79 1.13 14.63
N GLY A 72 -1.49 -0.11 15.02
CA GLY A 72 -2.53 -1.12 15.24
C GLY A 72 -3.33 -1.49 13.99
N ALA A 73 -2.73 -1.45 12.80
CA ALA A 73 -3.38 -1.75 11.52
C ALA A 73 -4.05 -3.15 11.52
N PRO A 74 -4.84 -3.55 10.53
CA PRO A 74 -5.40 -4.90 10.49
C PRO A 74 -4.35 -6.00 10.30
N SER A 75 -4.61 -7.17 10.90
CA SER A 75 -3.83 -8.39 10.72
C SER A 75 -4.67 -9.61 11.06
N ARG A 76 -4.51 -10.68 10.27
CA ARG A 76 -5.08 -12.00 10.53
C ARG A 76 -4.34 -12.74 11.66
N ARG A 77 -3.16 -12.27 12.06
CA ARG A 77 -2.28 -12.88 13.07
C ARG A 77 -1.95 -11.88 14.19
N LYS A 78 -2.97 -11.23 14.77
CA LYS A 78 -2.79 -10.19 15.81
C LYS A 78 -1.92 -10.67 16.97
N ASN A 79 -2.11 -11.91 17.41
CA ASN A 79 -1.37 -12.50 18.55
C ASN A 79 0.11 -12.75 18.27
N LYS A 80 0.54 -12.74 17.00
CA LYS A 80 1.95 -12.91 16.60
C LYS A 80 2.69 -11.58 16.40
N ARG A 81 2.06 -10.45 16.74
CA ARG A 81 2.69 -9.14 16.59
C ARG A 81 3.81 -8.94 17.63
N PRO A 82 4.94 -8.35 17.24
CA PRO A 82 5.94 -7.95 18.22
C PRO A 82 5.33 -6.88 19.12
N LYS A 83 5.55 -7.03 20.44
CA LYS A 83 5.07 -6.06 21.44
C LYS A 83 6.06 -4.92 21.67
N TYR A 84 7.34 -5.21 21.47
CA TYR A 84 8.44 -4.29 21.74
C TYR A 84 9.35 -4.15 20.52
N PHE A 85 9.85 -2.94 20.32
CA PHE A 85 10.94 -2.59 19.45
C PHE A 85 12.22 -2.46 20.30
N SER A 86 13.29 -3.15 19.90
CA SER A 86 14.61 -3.00 20.54
C SER A 86 15.35 -1.85 19.89
N HIS A 87 15.42 -0.72 20.58
CA HIS A 87 16.19 0.44 20.14
C HIS A 87 17.65 0.29 20.57
N PRO A 88 18.62 0.45 19.66
CA PRO A 88 20.04 0.41 20.02
C PRO A 88 20.35 1.56 20.99
N ASN A 89 21.07 1.23 22.06
CA ASN A 89 21.55 2.22 23.03
C ASN A 89 22.99 2.57 22.69
N LYS A 90 23.23 3.81 22.24
CA LYS A 90 24.57 4.27 21.84
C LYS A 90 25.57 4.29 23.01
N PHE A 91 25.10 4.47 24.24
CA PHE A 91 25.94 4.54 25.44
C PHE A 91 26.15 3.18 26.12
N ALA A 92 25.23 2.23 25.90
CA ALA A 92 25.34 0.87 26.40
C ALA A 92 24.90 -0.15 25.34
N PRO A 93 25.73 -0.45 24.33
CA PRO A 93 25.35 -1.28 23.18
C PRO A 93 24.80 -2.67 23.53
N HIS A 94 25.24 -3.25 24.65
CA HIS A 94 24.76 -4.55 25.15
C HIS A 94 23.39 -4.49 25.84
N TYR A 95 22.87 -3.28 26.10
CA TYR A 95 21.60 -3.04 26.79
C TYR A 95 20.67 -2.18 25.94
N PRO A 96 20.01 -2.75 24.92
CA PRO A 96 19.08 -2.03 24.08
C PRO A 96 17.87 -1.54 24.89
N ILE A 97 17.38 -0.35 24.55
CA ILE A 97 16.18 0.22 25.15
C ILE A 97 14.97 -0.54 24.56
N LYS A 98 14.18 -1.16 25.42
CA LYS A 98 12.93 -1.83 25.02
C LYS A 98 11.81 -0.79 24.96
N VAL A 99 11.33 -0.50 23.77
CA VAL A 99 10.22 0.44 23.55
C VAL A 99 8.98 -0.35 23.17
N PRO A 100 7.84 -0.21 23.86
CA PRO A 100 6.55 -0.71 23.37
C PRO A 100 6.26 -0.17 21.96
N PHE A 101 5.75 -1.03 21.07
CA PHE A 101 5.38 -0.58 19.71
C PHE A 101 4.28 0.49 19.73
N SER A 102 3.46 0.53 20.78
CA SER A 102 2.46 1.59 21.00
C SER A 102 3.07 2.98 21.09
N ASP A 103 4.32 3.09 21.54
CA ASP A 103 4.98 4.36 21.82
C ASP A 103 5.94 4.72 20.69
N TYR A 104 6.44 3.71 19.96
CA TYR A 104 7.34 3.88 18.83
C TYR A 104 6.70 4.74 17.70
N PRO A 105 7.24 5.92 17.36
CA PRO A 105 6.70 6.81 16.34
C PRO A 105 7.13 6.35 14.93
N ALA A 106 6.71 5.13 14.56
CA ALA A 106 7.06 4.54 13.28
C ALA A 106 6.60 5.42 12.12
N ALA A 107 7.51 5.78 11.21
CA ALA A 107 7.17 6.55 10.03
C ALA A 107 6.52 5.65 8.96
N MET A 108 5.49 6.16 8.28
CA MET A 108 5.02 5.58 7.03
C MET A 108 5.85 6.12 5.88
N ILE A 109 6.38 5.22 5.06
CA ILE A 109 7.29 5.55 3.97
C ILE A 109 6.52 5.49 2.64
N PHE A 110 6.60 6.55 1.83
CA PHE A 110 6.01 6.60 0.51
C PHE A 110 7.02 7.07 -0.52
N TYR A 111 6.60 7.05 -1.77
CA TYR A 111 7.36 7.59 -2.89
C TYR A 111 6.62 8.79 -3.46
N LYS A 112 7.27 9.95 -3.48
CA LYS A 112 6.83 11.10 -4.27
C LYS A 112 7.30 10.87 -5.70
N MET A 113 6.33 10.81 -6.62
CA MET A 113 6.56 10.39 -8.00
C MET A 113 6.28 11.53 -8.96
N GLN A 114 7.04 11.55 -10.06
CA GLN A 114 6.72 12.38 -11.23
C GLN A 114 5.42 11.89 -11.90
N PRO A 115 4.80 12.66 -12.80
CA PRO A 115 3.69 12.18 -13.62
C PRO A 115 4.05 10.88 -14.35
N ALA A 116 3.07 9.99 -14.49
CA ALA A 116 3.27 8.73 -15.21
C ALA A 116 3.68 9.04 -16.66
N GLY A 117 4.67 8.31 -17.18
CA GLY A 117 5.24 8.58 -18.52
C GLY A 117 4.18 8.63 -19.63
N ILE A 118 3.17 7.76 -19.56
CA ILE A 118 2.05 7.72 -20.51
C ILE A 118 1.24 9.03 -20.54
N LEU A 119 1.12 9.73 -19.40
CA LEU A 119 0.34 10.97 -19.30
C LEU A 119 1.10 12.19 -19.84
N VAL A 120 2.41 12.09 -20.01
CA VAL A 120 3.27 13.15 -20.54
C VAL A 120 3.86 12.80 -21.91
N GLY A 121 3.32 11.77 -22.57
CA GLY A 121 3.72 11.37 -23.92
C GLY A 121 5.12 10.76 -24.03
N LEU A 122 5.71 10.30 -22.92
CA LEU A 122 7.01 9.62 -22.93
C LEU A 122 6.84 8.18 -23.43
N PRO A 123 7.79 7.62 -24.18
CA PRO A 123 7.74 6.21 -24.58
C PRO A 123 7.96 5.29 -23.38
N SER A 124 7.44 4.06 -23.46
CA SER A 124 7.56 3.05 -22.38
C SER A 124 8.99 2.62 -22.05
N SER A 125 9.97 2.94 -22.91
CA SER A 125 11.40 2.74 -22.67
C SER A 125 12.02 3.78 -21.72
N VAL A 126 11.38 4.95 -21.54
CA VAL A 126 11.90 6.00 -20.65
C VAL A 126 11.51 5.69 -19.21
N ASN A 127 12.49 5.22 -18.43
CA ASN A 127 12.31 4.91 -17.02
C ASN A 127 12.62 6.14 -16.14
N GLN A 128 11.60 6.62 -15.44
CA GLN A 128 11.67 7.75 -14.50
C GLN A 128 11.67 7.30 -13.03
N ALA A 129 11.68 6.00 -12.73
CA ALA A 129 11.65 5.49 -11.35
C ALA A 129 12.84 5.96 -10.51
N GLY A 130 13.99 6.23 -11.14
CA GLY A 130 15.15 6.82 -10.47
C GLY A 130 14.95 8.25 -9.97
N ARG A 131 13.86 8.93 -10.40
CA ARG A 131 13.45 10.25 -9.92
C ARG A 131 12.39 10.19 -8.83
N TRP A 132 12.05 9.01 -8.34
CA TRP A 132 11.12 8.86 -7.23
C TRP A 132 11.82 9.20 -5.93
N GLU A 133 11.27 10.15 -5.19
CA GLU A 133 11.81 10.61 -3.93
C GLU A 133 11.15 9.85 -2.79
N LEU A 134 11.95 9.35 -1.86
CA LEU A 134 11.42 8.74 -0.65
C LEU A 134 10.91 9.85 0.28
N ILE A 135 9.66 9.73 0.71
CA ILE A 135 9.06 10.63 1.70
C ILE A 135 8.63 9.83 2.92
N SER A 136 8.80 10.41 4.10
CA SER A 136 8.36 9.81 5.35
C SER A 136 7.29 10.70 6.00
N ILE A 137 6.21 10.07 6.44
CA ILE A 137 5.13 10.70 7.19
C ILE A 137 5.16 10.11 8.59
N ALA A 138 5.34 10.97 9.58
CA ALA A 138 5.39 10.58 10.98
C ALA A 138 4.47 11.47 11.83
N ASP A 139 3.93 10.91 12.90
CA ASP A 139 3.17 11.65 13.91
C ASP A 139 4.15 12.48 14.75
N LYS A 140 4.10 13.81 14.59
CA LYS A 140 4.99 14.75 15.29
C LYS A 140 4.77 14.75 16.81
N ALA A 141 3.53 14.57 17.27
CA ALA A 141 3.22 14.55 18.70
C ALA A 141 3.83 13.29 19.33
N LYS A 142 3.61 12.12 18.71
CA LYS A 142 4.19 10.85 19.14
C LYS A 142 5.73 10.86 19.08
N LEU A 143 6.29 11.49 18.05
CA LEU A 143 7.74 11.70 17.92
C LEU A 143 8.31 12.52 19.08
N ASN A 144 7.67 13.64 19.42
CA ASN A 144 8.12 14.49 20.52
C ASN A 144 7.98 13.78 21.87
N GLN A 145 6.87 13.07 22.09
CA GLN A 145 6.66 12.25 23.29
C GLN A 145 7.73 11.18 23.43
N PHE A 146 8.06 10.47 22.36
CA PHE A 146 9.10 9.46 22.37
C PHE A 146 10.47 10.03 22.79
N LYS A 147 10.84 11.21 22.27
CA LYS A 147 12.10 11.87 22.65
C LYS A 147 12.13 12.27 24.12
N LEU A 148 11.01 12.77 24.65
CA LEU A 148 10.88 13.16 26.05
C LEU A 148 10.99 11.94 26.98
N GLU A 149 10.34 10.84 26.64
CA GLU A 149 10.26 9.65 27.47
C GLU A 149 11.54 8.80 27.43
N TYR A 150 12.12 8.63 26.25
CA TYR A 150 13.26 7.71 26.06
C TYR A 150 14.60 8.43 25.92
N GLY A 151 14.63 9.76 25.81
CA GLY A 151 15.86 10.55 25.69
C GLY A 151 16.69 10.27 24.42
N VAL A 152 16.08 9.64 23.40
CA VAL A 152 16.75 9.23 22.15
C VAL A 152 15.89 9.57 20.94
N ASP A 153 16.55 9.76 19.78
CA ASP A 153 15.85 9.88 18.50
C ASP A 153 15.41 8.49 18.00
N PRO A 154 14.20 8.36 17.44
CA PRO A 154 13.75 7.08 16.90
C PRO A 154 14.48 6.73 15.61
N ILE A 155 14.66 5.43 15.38
CA ILE A 155 15.32 4.88 14.18
C ILE A 155 14.31 4.12 13.34
N ALA A 156 14.04 4.61 12.13
CA ALA A 156 13.22 3.90 11.15
C ALA A 156 14.02 2.76 10.48
N ARG A 157 13.43 1.57 10.40
CA ARG A 157 13.96 0.43 9.63
C ARG A 157 12.92 -0.03 8.63
N PHE A 158 13.30 -0.06 7.37
CA PHE A 158 12.44 -0.53 6.28
C PHE A 158 13.31 -0.97 5.10
N LYS A 159 12.71 -1.74 4.19
CA LYS A 159 13.32 -2.09 2.90
C LYS A 159 12.69 -1.25 1.81
N HIS A 160 13.52 -0.71 0.94
CA HIS A 160 13.03 -0.06 -0.28
C HIS A 160 12.48 -1.12 -1.24
N VAL A 161 11.20 -0.98 -1.63
CA VAL A 161 10.49 -1.91 -2.52
C VAL A 161 9.66 -1.15 -3.56
N PRO A 162 10.27 -0.24 -4.36
CA PRO A 162 9.55 0.67 -5.25
C PRO A 162 8.68 -0.08 -6.27
N ASP A 163 9.17 -1.19 -6.81
CA ASP A 163 8.44 -2.01 -7.78
C ASP A 163 7.20 -2.65 -7.17
N SER A 164 7.35 -3.28 -6.00
CA SER A 164 6.22 -3.88 -5.27
C SER A 164 5.20 -2.82 -4.84
N PHE A 165 5.67 -1.62 -4.47
CA PHE A 165 4.81 -0.48 -4.18
C PHE A 165 4.04 0.01 -5.41
N ALA A 166 4.70 0.12 -6.56
CA ALA A 166 4.04 0.51 -7.80
C ALA A 166 2.99 -0.51 -8.23
N ARG A 167 3.30 -1.81 -8.16
CA ARG A 167 2.36 -2.89 -8.44
C ARG A 167 1.16 -2.89 -7.51
N LEU A 168 1.37 -2.55 -6.23
CA LEU A 168 0.29 -2.36 -5.29
C LEU A 168 -0.67 -1.25 -5.74
N LEU A 169 -0.14 -0.08 -6.13
CA LEU A 169 -0.96 1.02 -6.64
C LEU A 169 -1.73 0.63 -7.90
N ILE A 170 -1.06 -0.05 -8.84
CA ILE A 170 -1.67 -0.53 -10.07
C ILE A 170 -2.83 -1.49 -9.77
N LYS A 171 -2.60 -2.45 -8.88
CA LYS A 171 -3.60 -3.45 -8.48
C LYS A 171 -4.80 -2.80 -7.77
N ILE A 172 -4.56 -1.80 -6.92
CA ILE A 172 -5.64 -1.02 -6.29
C ILE A 172 -6.45 -0.27 -7.34
N ALA A 173 -5.80 0.42 -8.27
CA ALA A 173 -6.47 1.17 -9.33
C ALA A 173 -7.29 0.24 -10.24
N TYR A 174 -6.70 -0.87 -10.67
CA TYR A 174 -7.39 -1.87 -11.50
C TYR A 174 -8.60 -2.46 -10.78
N GLY A 175 -8.44 -2.90 -9.53
CA GLY A 175 -9.54 -3.42 -8.73
C GLY A 175 -10.65 -2.39 -8.52
N GLN A 176 -10.31 -1.11 -8.32
CA GLN A 176 -11.30 -0.04 -8.16
C GLN A 176 -12.13 0.17 -9.42
N VAL A 177 -11.52 0.08 -10.60
CA VAL A 177 -12.25 0.15 -11.89
C VAL A 177 -13.25 -1.02 -12.00
N LEU A 178 -12.86 -2.21 -11.54
CA LEU A 178 -13.72 -3.40 -11.58
C LEU A 178 -14.92 -3.38 -10.63
N CYS A 179 -15.00 -2.39 -9.72
CA CYS A 179 -16.22 -2.12 -8.96
C CYS A 179 -17.39 -1.68 -9.86
N SER A 180 -17.11 -1.12 -11.03
CA SER A 180 -18.12 -0.52 -11.92
C SER A 180 -18.07 -1.06 -13.34
N LEU A 181 -16.95 -1.63 -13.76
CA LEU A 181 -16.76 -2.21 -15.09
C LEU A 181 -16.42 -3.70 -15.00
N ASP A 182 -16.68 -4.42 -16.08
CA ASP A 182 -16.17 -5.77 -16.29
C ASP A 182 -14.83 -5.75 -17.02
N PRO A 183 -13.99 -6.80 -16.87
CA PRO A 183 -12.68 -6.85 -17.53
C PRO A 183 -12.73 -6.69 -19.06
N ALA A 184 -13.88 -6.98 -19.69
CA ALA A 184 -14.07 -6.84 -21.14
C ALA A 184 -14.44 -5.41 -21.59
N ASP A 185 -14.83 -4.52 -20.66
CA ASP A 185 -15.32 -3.18 -20.99
C ASP A 185 -14.21 -2.19 -21.34
N PHE A 186 -12.95 -2.54 -21.07
CA PHE A 186 -11.81 -1.67 -21.30
C PHE A 186 -10.52 -2.43 -21.58
N ASN A 187 -9.58 -1.77 -22.24
CA ASN A 187 -8.24 -2.30 -22.43
C ASN A 187 -7.39 -2.08 -21.17
N ALA A 188 -7.20 -3.12 -20.38
CA ALA A 188 -6.42 -3.08 -19.15
C ALA A 188 -4.89 -3.11 -19.41
N ILE A 189 -4.34 -1.98 -19.87
CA ILE A 189 -2.90 -1.80 -20.17
C ILE A 189 -1.97 -2.09 -18.98
N CYS A 190 -2.53 -2.17 -17.78
CA CYS A 190 -1.82 -2.36 -16.53
C CYS A 190 -1.53 -3.82 -16.17
N LEU A 191 -2.24 -4.79 -16.78
CA LEU A 191 -2.12 -6.21 -16.43
C LEU A 191 -0.69 -6.77 -16.57
N PRO A 192 0.09 -6.46 -17.63
CA PRO A 192 1.46 -6.93 -17.73
C PRO A 192 2.34 -6.48 -16.56
N TYR A 193 2.08 -5.30 -15.99
CA TYR A 193 2.84 -4.78 -14.85
C TYR A 193 2.45 -5.47 -13.54
N ILE A 194 1.18 -5.83 -13.35
CA ILE A 194 0.76 -6.62 -12.19
C ILE A 194 1.40 -8.02 -12.24
N LEU A 195 1.45 -8.62 -13.43
CA LEU A 195 1.90 -10.00 -13.66
C LEU A 195 3.41 -10.18 -13.88
N GLU A 196 4.23 -9.15 -13.60
CA GLU A 196 5.71 -9.18 -13.73
C GLU A 196 6.24 -9.29 -15.17
N GLU A 197 5.40 -9.01 -16.16
CA GLU A 197 5.78 -9.00 -17.58
C GLU A 197 6.27 -7.60 -18.02
N GLY A 198 5.71 -6.54 -17.43
CA GLY A 198 6.15 -5.15 -17.60
C GLY A 198 7.31 -4.77 -16.67
N ARG A 199 8.30 -4.03 -17.19
CA ARG A 199 9.53 -3.67 -16.43
C ARG A 199 9.65 -2.20 -16.02
N ASN A 200 8.91 -1.29 -16.65
CA ASN A 200 9.00 0.14 -16.37
C ASN A 200 7.71 0.66 -15.71
N TYR A 201 7.60 0.52 -14.39
CA TYR A 201 6.40 0.95 -13.66
C TYR A 201 6.14 2.45 -13.75
N SER A 202 7.20 3.27 -13.86
CA SER A 202 7.07 4.73 -13.98
C SER A 202 6.38 5.20 -15.28
N TYR A 203 6.21 4.30 -16.24
CA TYR A 203 5.42 4.59 -17.44
C TYR A 203 3.92 4.69 -17.12
N ILE A 204 3.39 3.84 -16.23
CA ILE A 204 1.94 3.83 -15.89
C ILE A 204 1.63 4.29 -14.46
N VAL A 205 2.63 4.39 -13.58
CA VAL A 205 2.49 4.87 -12.21
C VAL A 205 3.19 6.21 -12.08
N GLY A 206 2.50 7.16 -11.47
CA GLY A 206 3.04 8.48 -11.19
C GLY A 206 2.21 9.25 -10.18
N GLY A 207 2.65 10.46 -9.89
CA GLY A 207 2.02 11.37 -8.95
C GLY A 207 1.98 12.80 -9.45
N ARG A 208 1.52 13.70 -8.59
CA ARG A 208 1.63 15.15 -8.76
C ARG A 208 2.61 15.69 -7.73
N TRP A 209 3.38 16.69 -8.11
CA TRP A 209 4.43 17.27 -7.24
C TRP A 209 3.84 18.01 -6.04
N ASP A 210 2.68 18.62 -6.23
CA ASP A 210 1.91 19.31 -5.21
C ASP A 210 0.63 18.54 -4.91
N LEU A 211 0.51 18.10 -3.65
CA LEU A 211 -0.79 17.75 -3.10
C LEU A 211 -1.41 19.07 -2.61
N PRO A 212 -2.56 19.51 -3.14
CA PRO A 212 -3.28 20.61 -2.50
C PRO A 212 -3.52 20.23 -1.03
N PRO A 213 -3.52 21.21 -0.11
CA PRO A 213 -3.82 20.92 1.28
C PRO A 213 -5.14 20.15 1.36
N PRO A 214 -5.25 19.15 2.26
CA PRO A 214 -6.46 18.36 2.38
C PRO A 214 -7.64 19.33 2.54
N LEU A 215 -8.68 19.16 1.71
CA LEU A 215 -9.91 19.92 1.85
C LEU A 215 -10.34 19.84 3.32
N SER A 216 -10.56 21.00 3.95
CA SER A 216 -10.99 21.03 5.35
C SER A 216 -12.22 20.12 5.51
N ARG A 217 -12.37 19.46 6.66
CA ARG A 217 -13.49 18.54 6.93
C ARG A 217 -14.86 19.14 6.59
N GLU A 218 -15.01 20.46 6.68
CA GLU A 218 -16.23 21.20 6.32
C GLU A 218 -16.53 21.21 4.82
N LEU A 219 -15.51 21.19 3.95
CA LEU A 219 -15.70 21.16 2.49
C LEU A 219 -16.14 19.78 2.00
N VAL A 220 -15.65 18.69 2.61
CA VAL A 220 -16.02 17.31 2.22
C VAL A 220 -17.50 17.02 2.47
N ILE A 221 -18.10 17.59 3.52
CA ILE A 221 -19.52 17.40 3.84
C ILE A 221 -20.42 18.13 2.83
N ARG A 222 -20.02 19.32 2.37
CA ARG A 222 -20.79 20.10 1.38
C ARG A 222 -20.79 19.47 0.00
N SER A 223 -19.71 18.80 -0.40
CA SER A 223 -19.63 18.11 -1.71
C SER A 223 -20.53 16.88 -1.82
N ILE A 224 -20.92 16.28 -0.70
CA ILE A 224 -21.80 15.09 -0.66
C ILE A 224 -23.28 15.50 -0.64
N GLN A 225 -23.61 16.73 -0.25
CA GLN A 225 -24.99 17.23 -0.22
C GLN A 225 -25.45 17.90 -1.53
N ILE A 226 -24.58 18.00 -2.55
CA ILE A 226 -24.90 18.62 -3.85
C ILE A 226 -24.82 17.59 -5.00
N ALA A 227 -24.92 16.30 -4.70
CA ALA A 227 -25.10 15.25 -5.72
C ALA A 227 -26.40 14.49 -5.50
#